data_AF-A0A2T5M3Y2-F1
#
_entry.id   AF-A0A2T5M3Y2-F1
#
_cell.length_a   1.000
_cell.length_b   1.000
_cell.length_c   1.000
_cell.angle_alpha   90.00
_cell.angle_beta   90.00
_cell.angle_gamma   90.00
#
_symmetry.space_group_name_H-M   'P 1'
#
loop_
_entity.id
_entity.type
_entity.pdbx_description
1 polymer ?
#
loop_
_entity_poly.entity_id
_entity_poly.type
_entity_poly.pdbx_seq_one_letter_code
_entity_poly.pdbx_strand_id
1 'polypeptide(L)'
;MQRLGVNTIRIYNLAPGLNHDECVSIFNAAGIYMILDVNSPLYPGYIDRSAPWTTYTEYYFTQVFGVIESFKDYPNTLAFFAGNEVINEDSVEQVPQYIRAVQRDMKEYIAKHLTRSIPVGYSAADVRPILMDTLNYFMCEDEDSTTSSSDFFGLNSYSWCGKSSYTKSGYDVLTEDFRNASLPVFFSEYGCNAVKPRVFTEVEAIYGEDMTQAFSGGLVYEWTQEANEYGLVQINSNGTVTLLIDYDNLMTQYNKLDMSRIAASNATQTSVKPVTCSASLIQNSTFSTNFTLPAKPPGVQDMIDNGLTNITAGSLVSVKSQTIPTTIYDYNGQEITDIKLNVLSSDESNTPGSNPSGSTSSSGNSTSSSSSTSTSTSTTKGTSSGSDHNAGGKLHVPFMGLVTGAATMLAFFMML
;
A
#
# COMPACT_ATOMS: atom_id res chain seq x y z
N MET A 1 7.13 10.11 -10.46
CA MET A 1 7.00 8.72 -9.97
C MET A 1 8.04 7.78 -10.57
N GLN A 2 8.16 7.66 -11.90
CA GLN A 2 9.12 6.73 -12.51
C GLN A 2 10.56 6.89 -11.99
N ARG A 3 11.08 8.12 -11.97
CA ARG A 3 12.40 8.47 -11.40
C ARG A 3 12.62 8.00 -9.96
N LEU A 4 11.56 8.00 -9.15
CA LEU A 4 11.64 7.59 -7.74
C LEU A 4 11.79 6.07 -7.59
N GLY A 5 11.40 5.28 -8.60
CA GLY A 5 11.40 3.82 -8.54
C GLY A 5 10.08 3.19 -8.10
N VAL A 6 9.01 3.98 -8.01
CA VAL A 6 7.65 3.47 -7.68
C VAL A 6 7.16 2.58 -8.80
N ASN A 7 6.62 1.41 -8.47
CA ASN A 7 6.01 0.47 -9.41
C ASN A 7 4.50 0.31 -9.23
N THR A 8 3.92 0.88 -8.18
CA THR A 8 2.50 0.75 -7.86
C THR A 8 1.99 2.06 -7.26
N ILE A 9 0.80 2.49 -7.67
CA ILE A 9 0.06 3.58 -7.04
C ILE A 9 -1.27 3.06 -6.51
N ARG A 10 -1.76 3.68 -5.44
CA ARG A 10 -3.13 3.51 -4.96
C ARG A 10 -3.94 4.75 -5.29
N ILE A 11 -5.14 4.57 -5.82
CA ILE A 11 -6.05 5.66 -6.19
C ILE A 11 -7.36 5.48 -5.42
N TYR A 12 -7.66 6.42 -4.53
CA TYR A 12 -8.80 6.34 -3.62
C TYR A 12 -10.13 6.69 -4.28
N ASN A 13 -10.10 7.62 -5.25
CA ASN A 13 -11.30 8.27 -5.76
C ASN A 13 -11.28 8.32 -7.29
N LEU A 14 -12.31 7.75 -7.91
CA LEU A 14 -12.46 7.67 -9.36
C LEU A 14 -13.88 8.02 -9.78
N ALA A 15 -13.99 8.77 -10.88
CA ALA A 15 -15.23 8.95 -11.61
C ALA A 15 -15.27 7.95 -12.77
N PRO A 16 -16.05 6.84 -12.69
CA PRO A 16 -16.01 5.80 -13.71
C PRO A 16 -16.53 6.26 -15.08
N GLY A 17 -17.38 7.28 -15.14
CA GLY A 17 -17.91 7.81 -16.40
C GLY A 17 -16.94 8.68 -17.22
N LEU A 18 -15.72 8.94 -16.73
CA LEU A 18 -14.71 9.73 -17.44
C LEU A 18 -13.73 8.84 -18.23
N ASN A 19 -13.10 9.41 -19.26
CA ASN A 19 -12.02 8.73 -19.97
C ASN A 19 -10.72 8.81 -19.13
N HIS A 20 -10.07 7.66 -18.93
CA HIS A 20 -8.82 7.53 -18.18
C HIS A 20 -7.65 7.04 -19.04
N ASP A 21 -7.86 6.86 -20.35
CA ASP A 21 -6.96 6.13 -21.25
C ASP A 21 -5.55 6.73 -21.24
N GLU A 22 -5.44 8.06 -21.37
CA GLU A 22 -4.15 8.75 -21.43
C GLU A 22 -3.35 8.60 -20.13
N CYS A 23 -3.99 8.81 -18.98
CA CYS A 23 -3.33 8.73 -17.68
C CYS A 23 -2.88 7.30 -17.38
N VAL A 24 -3.77 6.33 -17.59
CA VAL A 24 -3.47 4.91 -17.34
C VAL A 24 -2.39 4.42 -18.30
N SER A 25 -2.40 4.85 -19.56
CA SER A 25 -1.33 4.55 -20.51
C SER A 25 0.03 5.11 -20.10
N ILE A 26 0.08 6.29 -19.50
CA ILE A 26 1.34 6.85 -18.98
C ILE A 26 1.88 6.00 -17.83
N PHE A 27 1.02 5.58 -16.89
CA PHE A 27 1.43 4.68 -15.82
C PHE A 27 1.88 3.32 -16.36
N ASN A 28 1.12 2.74 -17.29
CA ASN A 28 1.48 1.48 -17.92
C ASN A 28 2.84 1.57 -18.64
N ALA A 29 3.04 2.62 -19.44
CA ALA A 29 4.30 2.87 -20.13
C ALA A 29 5.47 3.13 -19.17
N ALA A 30 5.20 3.65 -17.97
CA ALA A 30 6.21 3.85 -16.95
C ALA A 30 6.52 2.59 -16.13
N GLY A 31 5.83 1.46 -16.36
CA GLY A 31 5.91 0.24 -15.54
C GLY A 31 5.27 0.39 -14.16
N ILE A 32 4.18 1.16 -14.07
CA ILE A 32 3.46 1.45 -12.83
C ILE A 32 2.07 0.82 -12.87
N TYR A 33 1.82 -0.04 -11.89
CA TYR A 33 0.55 -0.69 -11.60
C TYR A 33 -0.37 0.20 -10.75
N MET A 34 -1.66 -0.10 -10.78
CA MET A 34 -2.66 0.63 -10.01
C MET A 34 -3.50 -0.31 -9.15
N ILE A 35 -3.62 0.01 -7.87
CA ILE A 35 -4.64 -0.54 -6.97
C ILE A 35 -5.71 0.53 -6.82
N LEU A 36 -6.95 0.17 -7.11
CA LEU A 36 -8.05 1.13 -7.21
C LEU A 36 -9.08 0.87 -6.11
N ASP A 37 -9.36 1.86 -5.29
CA ASP A 37 -10.53 1.83 -4.42
C ASP A 37 -11.78 2.05 -5.30
N VAL A 38 -12.79 1.18 -5.15
CA VAL A 38 -14.03 1.27 -5.94
C VAL A 38 -15.06 2.20 -5.30
N ASN A 39 -14.77 2.72 -4.10
CA ASN A 39 -15.64 3.60 -3.34
C ASN A 39 -15.42 5.06 -3.75
N SER A 40 -16.27 5.94 -3.24
CA SER A 40 -16.21 7.39 -3.40
C SER A 40 -16.69 8.06 -2.11
N PRO A 41 -16.09 9.18 -1.68
CA PRO A 41 -16.52 9.94 -0.51
C PRO A 41 -17.90 10.58 -0.71
N LEU A 42 -18.39 10.63 -1.96
CA LEU A 42 -19.68 11.20 -2.29
C LEU A 42 -20.76 10.14 -2.26
N TYR A 43 -21.91 10.48 -1.65
CA TYR A 43 -23.11 9.65 -1.73
C TYR A 43 -23.54 9.49 -3.20
N PRO A 44 -23.95 8.29 -3.65
CA PRO A 44 -24.15 7.03 -2.91
C PRO A 44 -22.95 6.05 -2.96
N GLY A 45 -21.73 6.52 -3.22
CA GLY A 45 -20.57 5.70 -3.59
C GLY A 45 -19.77 5.05 -2.45
N TYR A 46 -20.32 4.90 -1.25
CA TYR A 46 -19.60 4.29 -0.12
C TYR A 46 -20.51 3.40 0.75
N ILE A 47 -19.88 2.59 1.61
CA ILE A 47 -20.54 1.91 2.73
C ILE A 47 -20.42 2.75 4.00
N ASP A 48 -21.56 3.18 4.56
CA ASP A 48 -21.61 3.90 5.83
C ASP A 48 -21.31 2.92 6.98
N ARG A 49 -20.20 3.15 7.68
CA ARG A 49 -19.77 2.31 8.82
C ARG A 49 -20.76 2.28 9.98
N SER A 50 -21.62 3.30 10.12
CA SER A 50 -22.59 3.43 11.22
C SER A 50 -23.93 2.76 10.90
N ALA A 51 -24.24 2.60 9.61
CA ALA A 51 -25.49 2.05 9.12
C ALA A 51 -25.34 1.42 7.72
N PRO A 52 -24.52 0.37 7.55
CA PRO A 52 -24.13 -0.14 6.23
C PRO A 52 -25.33 -0.66 5.41
N TRP A 53 -26.41 -1.08 6.08
CA TRP A 53 -27.67 -1.47 5.45
C TRP A 53 -28.37 -0.33 4.69
N THR A 54 -28.04 0.92 4.97
CA THR A 54 -28.65 2.09 4.30
C THR A 54 -27.96 2.46 2.99
N THR A 55 -26.69 2.07 2.81
CA THR A 55 -25.87 2.46 1.66
C THR A 55 -25.50 1.29 0.76
N TYR A 56 -25.58 0.04 1.24
CA TYR A 56 -25.46 -1.16 0.41
C TYR A 56 -26.70 -1.33 -0.48
N THR A 57 -26.70 -0.64 -1.62
CA THR A 57 -27.85 -0.44 -2.51
C THR A 57 -27.46 -0.58 -3.98
N GLU A 58 -28.44 -0.66 -4.89
CA GLU A 58 -28.17 -0.64 -6.34
C GLU A 58 -27.37 0.59 -6.78
N TYR A 59 -27.61 1.76 -6.17
CA TYR A 59 -26.94 3.01 -6.53
C TYR A 59 -25.46 2.98 -6.16
N TYR A 60 -25.11 2.40 -5.01
CA TYR A 60 -23.71 2.15 -4.65
C TYR A 60 -23.01 1.27 -5.68
N PHE A 61 -23.68 0.22 -6.17
CA PHE A 61 -23.11 -0.65 -7.19
C PHE A 61 -22.94 -0.01 -8.57
N THR A 62 -23.61 1.09 -8.88
CA THR A 62 -23.31 1.87 -10.10
C THR A 62 -21.90 2.48 -10.06
N GLN A 63 -21.44 2.90 -8.88
CA GLN A 63 -20.06 3.36 -8.66
C GLN A 63 -19.11 2.16 -8.71
N VAL A 64 -19.37 1.12 -7.92
CA VAL A 64 -18.46 -0.04 -7.78
C VAL A 64 -18.24 -0.76 -9.10
N PHE A 65 -19.32 -1.20 -9.76
CA PHE A 65 -19.22 -1.87 -11.05
C PHE A 65 -18.79 -0.91 -12.15
N GLY A 66 -19.10 0.39 -12.01
CA GLY A 66 -18.59 1.42 -12.92
C GLY A 66 -17.06 1.45 -12.92
N VAL A 67 -16.42 1.47 -11.74
CA VAL A 67 -14.96 1.47 -11.66
C VAL A 67 -14.37 0.18 -12.24
N ILE A 68 -14.97 -0.98 -11.94
CA ILE A 68 -14.53 -2.25 -12.55
C ILE A 68 -14.65 -2.18 -14.09
N GLU A 69 -15.79 -1.73 -14.60
CA GLU A 69 -16.07 -1.65 -16.04
C GLU A 69 -15.10 -0.68 -16.76
N SER A 70 -14.79 0.48 -16.17
CA SER A 70 -13.88 1.45 -16.78
C SER A 70 -12.42 0.99 -16.79
N PHE A 71 -12.01 0.14 -15.85
CA PHE A 71 -10.60 -0.22 -15.64
C PHE A 71 -10.23 -1.69 -15.92
N LYS A 72 -11.20 -2.53 -16.27
CA LYS A 72 -11.00 -3.98 -16.46
C LYS A 72 -9.98 -4.35 -17.55
N ASP A 73 -9.94 -3.59 -18.63
CA ASP A 73 -9.15 -3.91 -19.81
C ASP A 73 -7.72 -3.35 -19.77
N TYR A 74 -7.39 -2.52 -18.76
CA TYR A 74 -6.01 -2.07 -18.57
C TYR A 74 -5.17 -3.18 -17.91
N PRO A 75 -4.04 -3.58 -18.53
CA PRO A 75 -3.20 -4.66 -18.00
C PRO A 75 -2.48 -4.28 -16.70
N ASN A 76 -2.29 -2.99 -16.43
CA ASN A 76 -1.68 -2.48 -15.21
C ASN A 76 -2.69 -2.20 -14.09
N THR A 77 -3.99 -2.51 -14.25
CA THR A 77 -4.92 -2.60 -13.12
C THR A 77 -4.60 -3.86 -12.31
N LEU A 78 -3.87 -3.66 -11.21
CA LEU A 78 -3.37 -4.73 -10.34
C LEU A 78 -4.47 -5.33 -9.49
N ALA A 79 -5.28 -4.49 -8.85
CA ALA A 79 -6.26 -4.94 -7.86
C ALA A 79 -7.33 -3.89 -7.56
N PHE A 80 -8.42 -4.32 -6.92
CA PHE A 80 -9.47 -3.45 -6.39
C PHE A 80 -9.61 -3.56 -4.86
N PHE A 81 -9.73 -2.44 -4.16
CA PHE A 81 -10.16 -2.40 -2.77
C PHE A 81 -11.68 -2.23 -2.68
N ALA A 82 -12.37 -3.20 -2.08
CA ALA A 82 -13.81 -3.16 -1.83
C ALA A 82 -14.20 -2.19 -0.70
N GLY A 83 -13.25 -1.84 0.17
CA GLY A 83 -13.45 -0.89 1.26
C GLY A 83 -12.12 -0.45 1.87
N ASN A 84 -12.14 0.74 2.49
CA ASN A 84 -11.01 1.32 3.18
C ASN A 84 -11.44 1.77 4.59
N GLU A 85 -10.86 1.15 5.63
CA GLU A 85 -11.06 1.50 7.04
C GLU A 85 -12.53 1.64 7.48
N VAL A 86 -13.44 0.94 6.79
CA VAL A 86 -14.87 0.94 7.15
C VAL A 86 -15.08 0.30 8.52
N ILE A 87 -14.28 -0.71 8.87
CA ILE A 87 -14.19 -1.28 10.21
C ILE A 87 -13.17 -0.45 10.99
N ASN A 88 -13.67 0.29 11.97
CA ASN A 88 -12.88 1.08 12.91
C ASN A 88 -13.66 1.30 14.21
N GLU A 89 -13.20 2.19 15.08
CA GLU A 89 -13.79 2.48 16.38
C GLU A 89 -15.24 2.98 16.32
N ASP A 90 -15.67 3.56 15.19
CA ASP A 90 -17.00 4.11 14.98
C ASP A 90 -17.94 3.13 14.24
N SER A 91 -17.43 1.98 13.84
CA SER A 91 -18.17 1.02 13.04
C SER A 91 -19.15 0.18 13.87
N VAL A 92 -20.30 -0.15 13.28
CA VAL A 92 -21.22 -1.14 13.86
C VAL A 92 -20.73 -2.56 13.56
N GLU A 93 -21.08 -3.51 14.43
CA GLU A 93 -20.61 -4.90 14.33
C GLU A 93 -20.91 -5.59 13.00
N GLN A 94 -21.92 -5.12 12.24
CA GLN A 94 -22.34 -5.75 10.98
C GLN A 94 -21.47 -5.36 9.78
N VAL A 95 -20.60 -4.34 9.88
CA VAL A 95 -19.78 -3.86 8.76
C VAL A 95 -18.98 -4.98 8.07
N PRO A 96 -18.31 -5.92 8.78
CA PRO A 96 -17.57 -7.01 8.13
C PRO A 96 -18.42 -7.84 7.16
N GLN A 97 -19.68 -8.16 7.50
CA GLN A 97 -20.62 -8.86 6.63
C GLN A 97 -20.89 -8.09 5.34
N TYR A 98 -21.08 -6.77 5.44
CA TYR A 98 -21.34 -5.94 4.27
C TYR A 98 -20.13 -5.82 3.36
N ILE A 99 -18.92 -5.66 3.91
CA ILE A 99 -17.70 -5.61 3.09
C ILE A 99 -17.48 -6.95 2.37
N ARG A 100 -17.64 -8.10 3.05
CA ARG A 100 -17.57 -9.42 2.38
C ARG A 100 -18.65 -9.60 1.30
N ALA A 101 -19.84 -9.05 1.51
CA ALA A 101 -20.89 -9.06 0.48
C ALA A 101 -20.50 -8.21 -0.75
N VAL A 102 -19.90 -7.04 -0.55
CA VAL A 102 -19.34 -6.24 -1.65
C VAL A 102 -18.26 -7.01 -2.40
N GLN A 103 -17.35 -7.69 -1.69
CA GLN A 103 -16.30 -8.50 -2.31
C GLN A 103 -16.87 -9.66 -3.13
N ARG A 104 -17.86 -10.39 -2.59
CA ARG A 104 -18.61 -11.42 -3.32
C ARG A 104 -19.18 -10.86 -4.63
N ASP A 105 -19.90 -9.74 -4.55
CA ASP A 105 -20.61 -9.16 -5.69
C ASP A 105 -19.64 -8.62 -6.75
N MET A 106 -18.53 -8.00 -6.33
CA MET A 106 -17.44 -7.58 -7.23
C MET A 106 -16.80 -8.78 -7.94
N LYS A 107 -16.50 -9.84 -7.20
CA LYS A 107 -15.86 -11.04 -7.75
C LYS A 107 -16.78 -11.80 -8.69
N GLU A 108 -18.08 -11.84 -8.41
CA GLU A 108 -19.09 -12.37 -9.34
C GLU A 108 -19.19 -11.53 -10.63
N TYR A 109 -19.21 -10.20 -10.53
CA TYR A 109 -19.19 -9.30 -11.70
C TYR A 109 -17.92 -9.52 -12.54
N ILE A 110 -16.75 -9.56 -11.89
CA ILE A 110 -15.47 -9.82 -12.54
C ILE A 110 -15.48 -11.17 -13.26
N ALA A 111 -15.90 -12.23 -12.58
CA ALA A 111 -15.95 -13.57 -13.17
C ALA A 111 -16.90 -13.68 -14.37
N LYS A 112 -17.97 -12.86 -14.40
CA LYS A 112 -18.94 -12.83 -15.50
C LYS A 112 -18.42 -12.06 -16.73
N HIS A 113 -17.72 -10.95 -16.51
CA HIS A 113 -17.43 -9.97 -17.57
C HIS A 113 -15.96 -9.90 -17.99
N LEU A 114 -15.05 -10.50 -17.24
CA LEU A 114 -13.61 -10.45 -17.50
C LEU A 114 -13.04 -11.86 -17.69
N THR A 115 -12.12 -11.99 -18.62
CA THR A 115 -11.32 -13.23 -18.80
C THR A 115 -10.13 -13.29 -17.83
N ARG A 116 -9.65 -12.14 -17.37
CA ARG A 116 -8.60 -11.99 -16.35
C ARG A 116 -9.24 -11.82 -14.99
N SER A 117 -8.85 -12.65 -14.02
CA SER A 117 -9.20 -12.44 -12.62
C SER A 117 -8.40 -11.26 -12.06
N ILE A 118 -9.08 -10.15 -11.79
CA ILE A 118 -8.52 -9.02 -11.04
C ILE A 118 -8.85 -9.25 -9.56
N PRO A 119 -7.86 -9.31 -8.66
CA PRO A 119 -8.11 -9.60 -7.25
C PRO A 119 -8.87 -8.45 -6.57
N VAL A 120 -9.74 -8.82 -5.63
CA VAL A 120 -10.52 -7.91 -4.78
C VAL A 120 -10.17 -8.11 -3.32
N GLY A 121 -9.73 -7.04 -2.66
CA GLY A 121 -9.27 -7.07 -1.27
C GLY A 121 -9.88 -5.97 -0.41
N TYR A 122 -9.36 -5.83 0.79
CA TYR A 122 -9.78 -4.85 1.78
C TYR A 122 -8.58 -4.10 2.36
N SER A 123 -8.70 -2.78 2.56
CA SER A 123 -7.71 -1.95 3.23
C SER A 123 -8.18 -1.67 4.66
N ALA A 124 -7.49 -2.23 5.65
CA ALA A 124 -7.85 -2.14 7.06
C ALA A 124 -7.10 -1.03 7.80
N ALA A 125 -7.77 -0.45 8.79
CA ALA A 125 -7.14 0.40 9.79
C ALA A 125 -6.30 -0.44 10.77
N ASP A 126 -5.26 0.15 11.34
CA ASP A 126 -4.41 -0.50 12.36
C ASP A 126 -5.04 -0.50 13.76
N VAL A 127 -6.27 -1.02 13.87
CA VAL A 127 -7.02 -1.11 15.15
C VAL A 127 -6.63 -2.40 15.87
N ARG A 128 -5.50 -2.35 16.58
CA ARG A 128 -4.83 -3.51 17.21
C ARG A 128 -5.75 -4.49 17.94
N PRO A 129 -6.76 -4.06 18.74
CA PRO A 129 -7.63 -5.00 19.45
C PRO A 129 -8.49 -5.90 18.55
N ILE A 130 -8.73 -5.52 17.29
CA ILE A 130 -9.59 -6.26 16.35
C ILE A 130 -8.87 -6.60 15.03
N LEU A 131 -7.59 -6.25 14.88
CA LEU A 131 -6.87 -6.40 13.62
C LEU A 131 -6.81 -7.86 13.15
N MET A 132 -6.51 -8.78 14.07
CA MET A 132 -6.45 -10.21 13.74
C MET A 132 -7.83 -10.81 13.53
N ASP A 133 -8.86 -10.34 14.23
CA ASP A 133 -10.24 -10.74 13.96
C ASP A 133 -10.69 -10.27 12.57
N THR A 134 -10.30 -9.05 12.18
CA THR A 134 -10.53 -8.49 10.84
C THR A 134 -9.85 -9.34 9.77
N LEU A 135 -8.55 -9.64 9.93
CA LEU A 135 -7.81 -10.51 9.01
C LEU A 135 -8.47 -11.89 8.90
N ASN A 136 -8.70 -12.55 10.04
CA ASN A 136 -9.30 -13.88 10.08
C ASN A 136 -10.68 -13.90 9.42
N TYR A 137 -11.48 -12.86 9.63
CA TYR A 137 -12.81 -12.75 9.05
C TYR A 137 -12.78 -12.62 7.52
N PHE A 138 -11.81 -11.90 6.98
CA PHE A 138 -11.69 -11.68 5.54
C PHE A 138 -10.95 -12.80 4.80
N MET A 139 -10.04 -13.53 5.45
CA MET A 139 -9.28 -14.61 4.80
C MET A 139 -9.93 -16.00 4.92
N CYS A 140 -10.91 -16.20 5.80
CA CYS A 140 -11.58 -17.49 5.95
C CYS A 140 -12.52 -17.81 4.77
N GLU A 141 -12.63 -19.09 4.44
CA GLU A 141 -13.56 -19.60 3.42
C GLU A 141 -14.96 -19.78 4.02
N ASP A 142 -15.94 -19.14 3.41
CA ASP A 142 -17.36 -19.30 3.73
C ASP A 142 -17.98 -20.27 2.72
N GLU A 143 -18.45 -21.43 3.17
CA GLU A 143 -19.04 -22.47 2.31
C GLU A 143 -20.33 -22.00 1.63
N ASP A 144 -21.10 -21.13 2.30
CA ASP A 144 -22.35 -20.58 1.76
C ASP A 144 -22.10 -19.44 0.76
N SER A 145 -20.87 -18.88 0.75
CA SER A 145 -20.48 -17.79 -0.14
C SER A 145 -18.99 -17.84 -0.49
N THR A 146 -18.59 -18.85 -1.26
CA THR A 146 -17.18 -19.19 -1.55
C THR A 146 -16.36 -18.10 -2.24
N THR A 147 -17.01 -17.08 -2.83
CA THR A 147 -16.35 -15.95 -3.50
C THR A 147 -16.19 -14.72 -2.60
N SER A 148 -16.65 -14.76 -1.34
CA SER A 148 -16.71 -13.58 -0.46
C SER A 148 -15.45 -13.28 0.35
N SER A 149 -14.44 -14.15 0.30
CA SER A 149 -13.15 -13.90 0.96
C SER A 149 -12.32 -12.88 0.17
N SER A 150 -11.43 -12.20 0.88
CA SER A 150 -10.41 -11.32 0.30
C SER A 150 -9.37 -12.09 -0.48
N ASP A 151 -9.00 -11.54 -1.64
CA ASP A 151 -7.86 -12.04 -2.42
C ASP A 151 -6.53 -11.48 -1.91
N PHE A 152 -6.56 -10.37 -1.17
CA PHE A 152 -5.42 -9.73 -0.48
C PHE A 152 -5.88 -8.82 0.65
N PHE A 153 -4.96 -8.41 1.52
CA PHE A 153 -5.24 -7.55 2.67
C PHE A 153 -4.24 -6.40 2.76
N GLY A 154 -4.75 -5.17 2.66
CA GLY A 154 -3.99 -3.96 2.90
C GLY A 154 -4.09 -3.56 4.37
N LEU A 155 -2.99 -3.12 4.97
CA LEU A 155 -2.97 -2.49 6.29
C LEU A 155 -2.45 -1.06 6.21
N ASN A 156 -3.23 -0.10 6.69
CA ASN A 156 -2.80 1.28 6.86
C ASN A 156 -2.02 1.41 8.18
N SER A 157 -0.68 1.32 8.12
CA SER A 157 0.18 1.27 9.31
C SER A 157 1.10 2.49 9.41
N TYR A 158 0.87 3.28 10.46
CA TYR A 158 1.65 4.48 10.78
C TYR A 158 2.49 4.33 12.06
N SER A 159 2.71 3.09 12.52
CA SER A 159 3.36 2.79 13.80
C SER A 159 4.88 3.03 13.83
N TRP A 160 5.51 3.25 12.68
CA TRP A 160 6.92 3.66 12.58
C TRP A 160 7.05 5.16 12.31
N CYS A 161 7.52 5.94 13.29
CA CYS A 161 7.74 7.38 13.16
C CYS A 161 9.21 7.77 13.37
N GLY A 162 9.77 8.52 12.40
CA GLY A 162 11.16 8.99 12.46
C GLY A 162 12.18 7.85 12.50
N LYS A 163 13.26 8.02 13.26
CA LYS A 163 14.28 6.98 13.48
C LYS A 163 13.80 5.98 14.54
N SER A 164 12.92 5.06 14.15
CA SER A 164 12.46 3.94 14.98
C SER A 164 13.28 2.68 14.72
N SER A 165 12.82 1.54 15.23
CA SER A 165 13.36 0.21 14.97
C SER A 165 12.22 -0.79 14.81
N TYR A 166 12.52 -1.94 14.20
CA TYR A 166 11.59 -3.05 13.98
C TYR A 166 10.75 -3.42 15.22
N THR A 167 11.39 -3.48 16.39
CA THR A 167 10.74 -3.79 17.66
C THR A 167 10.02 -2.60 18.30
N LYS A 168 10.55 -1.38 18.14
CA LYS A 168 9.95 -0.19 18.76
C LYS A 168 8.69 0.25 18.03
N SER A 169 8.63 0.07 16.72
CA SER A 169 7.42 0.33 15.92
C SER A 169 6.34 -0.72 16.10
N GLY A 170 6.66 -1.91 16.64
CA GLY A 170 5.74 -3.05 16.66
C GLY A 170 5.62 -3.75 15.30
N TYR A 171 6.57 -3.52 14.38
CA TYR A 171 6.62 -4.25 13.09
C TYR A 171 7.01 -5.72 13.29
N ASP A 172 7.74 -6.03 14.37
CA ASP A 172 7.99 -7.40 14.82
C ASP A 172 6.71 -8.15 15.19
N VAL A 173 5.82 -7.48 15.92
CA VAL A 173 4.49 -8.02 16.26
C VAL A 173 3.65 -8.21 15.00
N LEU A 174 3.60 -7.21 14.11
CA LEU A 174 2.89 -7.35 12.82
C LEU A 174 3.44 -8.50 11.99
N THR A 175 4.76 -8.67 11.92
CA THR A 175 5.34 -9.75 11.13
C THR A 175 4.96 -11.11 11.69
N GLU A 176 5.01 -11.28 13.01
CA GLU A 176 4.57 -12.50 13.67
C GLU A 176 3.09 -12.77 13.44
N ASP A 177 2.24 -11.76 13.63
CA ASP A 177 0.79 -11.84 13.48
C ASP A 177 0.37 -12.28 12.06
N PHE A 178 1.00 -11.72 11.03
CA PHE A 178 0.61 -11.94 9.63
C PHE A 178 1.39 -13.05 8.92
N ARG A 179 2.42 -13.65 9.52
CA ARG A 179 3.27 -14.68 8.86
C ARG A 179 2.53 -15.89 8.30
N ASN A 180 1.36 -16.20 8.86
CA ASN A 180 0.51 -17.33 8.47
C ASN A 180 -0.79 -16.86 7.81
N ALA A 181 -0.86 -15.64 7.28
CA ALA A 181 -1.98 -15.22 6.46
C ALA A 181 -2.05 -16.13 5.21
N SER A 182 -3.27 -16.54 4.84
CA SER A 182 -3.50 -17.37 3.64
C SER A 182 -3.65 -16.56 2.35
N LEU A 183 -3.38 -15.25 2.41
CA LEU A 183 -3.47 -14.30 1.31
C LEU A 183 -2.29 -13.30 1.39
N PRO A 184 -1.95 -12.61 0.29
CA PRO A 184 -0.95 -11.55 0.30
C PRO A 184 -1.37 -10.39 1.22
N VAL A 185 -0.44 -9.98 2.08
CA VAL A 185 -0.61 -8.83 2.97
C VAL A 185 0.41 -7.76 2.60
N PHE A 186 0.04 -6.48 2.60
CA PHE A 186 0.99 -5.38 2.40
C PHE A 186 0.54 -4.14 3.15
N PHE A 187 1.43 -3.16 3.33
CA PHE A 187 1.00 -1.87 3.85
C PHE A 187 0.35 -1.06 2.75
N SER A 188 -0.98 -0.95 2.77
CA SER A 188 -1.74 -0.12 1.83
C SER A 188 -1.44 1.36 2.01
N GLU A 189 -1.02 1.75 3.21
CA GLU A 189 -0.43 3.05 3.55
C GLU A 189 0.67 2.88 4.61
N TYR A 190 1.77 3.63 4.46
CA TYR A 190 2.75 3.87 5.53
C TYR A 190 3.41 5.25 5.36
N GLY A 191 4.18 5.67 6.37
CA GLY A 191 4.98 6.90 6.33
C GLY A 191 4.52 7.95 7.34
N CYS A 192 4.55 7.60 8.63
CA CYS A 192 4.18 8.49 9.74
C CYS A 192 4.90 9.83 9.66
N ASN A 193 4.15 10.93 9.72
CA ASN A 193 4.69 12.29 9.66
C ASN A 193 4.77 13.00 11.03
N ALA A 194 4.62 12.26 12.15
CA ALA A 194 4.77 12.83 13.50
C ALA A 194 6.18 13.37 13.79
N VAL A 195 7.19 12.88 13.05
CA VAL A 195 8.56 13.42 13.05
C VAL A 195 8.89 13.83 11.62
N LYS A 196 9.23 15.10 11.42
CA LYS A 196 9.54 15.70 10.12
C LYS A 196 10.98 16.23 10.06
N PRO A 197 11.64 16.22 8.88
CA PRO A 197 11.20 15.55 7.65
C PRO A 197 11.18 14.02 7.83
N ARG A 198 10.35 13.32 7.05
CA ARG A 198 10.26 11.86 7.12
C ARG A 198 11.52 11.27 6.52
N VAL A 199 12.19 10.40 7.28
CA VAL A 199 13.46 9.76 6.89
C VAL A 199 13.26 8.36 6.28
N PHE A 200 12.03 7.84 6.32
CA PHE A 200 11.59 6.58 5.70
C PHE A 200 12.43 5.35 6.05
N THR A 201 13.03 5.30 7.25
CA THR A 201 13.85 4.16 7.68
C THR A 201 13.05 2.85 7.78
N GLU A 202 11.72 2.93 7.87
CA GLU A 202 10.80 1.79 7.78
C GLU A 202 10.88 1.05 6.45
N VAL A 203 11.31 1.69 5.36
CA VAL A 203 11.50 1.05 4.04
C VAL A 203 12.49 -0.10 4.14
N GLU A 204 13.61 0.09 4.83
CA GLU A 204 14.62 -0.96 5.02
C GLU A 204 14.04 -2.16 5.81
N ALA A 205 13.11 -1.91 6.74
CA ALA A 205 12.44 -2.95 7.51
C ALA A 205 11.37 -3.68 6.68
N ILE A 206 10.46 -2.95 6.02
CA ILE A 206 9.36 -3.49 5.20
C ILE A 206 9.89 -4.45 4.14
N TYR A 207 10.99 -4.06 3.48
CA TYR A 207 11.60 -4.87 2.44
C TYR A 207 12.71 -5.78 2.97
N GLY A 208 13.01 -5.77 4.27
CA GLY A 208 14.01 -6.61 4.92
C GLY A 208 13.63 -8.10 4.96
N GLU A 209 14.58 -8.96 5.31
CA GLU A 209 14.37 -10.42 5.31
C GLU A 209 13.26 -10.86 6.25
N ASP A 210 13.13 -10.22 7.42
CA ASP A 210 12.10 -10.56 8.40
C ASP A 210 10.69 -10.28 7.86
N MET A 211 10.42 -9.04 7.43
CA MET A 211 9.08 -8.63 7.01
C MET A 211 8.66 -9.24 5.68
N THR A 212 9.60 -9.49 4.76
CA THR A 212 9.28 -10.11 3.45
C THR A 212 8.80 -11.55 3.55
N GLN A 213 8.88 -12.18 4.74
CA GLN A 213 8.21 -13.47 4.99
C GLN A 213 6.69 -13.33 5.18
N ALA A 214 6.19 -12.17 5.60
CA ALA A 214 4.78 -11.93 5.90
C ALA A 214 4.12 -10.87 5.01
N PHE A 215 4.88 -9.86 4.56
CA PHE A 215 4.39 -8.71 3.81
C PHE A 215 4.95 -8.65 2.39
N SER A 216 4.13 -8.19 1.45
CA SER A 216 4.42 -8.00 0.02
C SER A 216 4.85 -6.57 -0.31
N GLY A 217 5.45 -5.85 0.64
CA GLY A 217 5.85 -4.45 0.50
C GLY A 217 4.81 -3.46 1.03
N GLY A 218 4.75 -2.27 0.44
CA GLY A 218 3.74 -1.27 0.78
C GLY A 218 3.76 0.00 -0.06
N LEU A 219 2.82 0.90 0.20
CA LEU A 219 2.65 2.18 -0.48
C LEU A 219 2.81 3.36 0.50
N VAL A 220 3.65 4.34 0.14
CA VAL A 220 3.81 5.57 0.94
C VAL A 220 2.59 6.47 0.77
N TYR A 221 2.05 6.96 1.88
CA TYR A 221 1.04 8.02 1.90
C TYR A 221 1.72 9.39 2.09
N GLU A 222 1.66 10.35 1.16
CA GLU A 222 1.06 10.28 -0.18
C GLU A 222 1.88 11.10 -1.20
N TRP A 223 1.49 11.10 -2.47
CA TRP A 223 2.28 11.76 -3.53
C TRP A 223 2.22 13.29 -3.44
N THR A 224 1.03 13.87 -3.44
CA THR A 224 0.83 15.33 -3.50
C THR A 224 0.74 15.92 -2.11
N GLN A 225 1.36 17.08 -1.89
CA GLN A 225 1.28 17.80 -0.62
C GLN A 225 -0.07 18.50 -0.46
N GLU A 226 -0.77 18.14 0.61
CA GLU A 226 -2.00 18.78 1.05
C GLU A 226 -1.87 19.33 2.48
N ALA A 227 -2.99 19.79 3.05
CA ALA A 227 -3.03 20.38 4.39
C ALA A 227 -2.63 19.38 5.52
N ASN A 228 -2.70 18.08 5.24
CA ASN A 228 -2.29 16.99 6.14
C ASN A 228 -0.76 16.83 6.24
N GLU A 229 -0.01 17.47 5.34
CA GLU A 229 1.45 17.47 5.27
C GLU A 229 2.09 16.07 5.09
N TYR A 230 1.51 15.25 4.20
CA TYR A 230 2.03 13.91 3.84
C TYR A 230 2.66 13.82 2.45
N GLY A 231 2.70 14.91 1.68
CA GLY A 231 3.14 14.88 0.29
C GLY A 231 4.64 14.65 0.10
N LEU A 232 4.97 14.10 -1.07
CA LEU A 232 6.33 14.03 -1.60
C LEU A 232 6.61 15.18 -2.58
N VAL A 233 5.58 15.72 -3.22
CA VAL A 233 5.69 16.84 -4.17
C VAL A 233 4.65 17.92 -3.90
N GLN A 234 5.03 19.17 -4.07
CA GLN A 234 4.11 20.30 -4.10
C GLN A 234 3.81 20.66 -5.56
N ILE A 235 2.53 20.70 -5.92
CA ILE A 235 2.08 21.29 -7.19
C ILE A 235 1.81 22.78 -6.91
N ASN A 236 2.51 23.67 -7.60
CA ASN A 236 2.41 25.11 -7.42
C ASN A 236 1.28 25.69 -8.28
N SER A 237 0.72 26.83 -7.87
CA SER A 237 -0.38 27.51 -8.59
C SER A 237 -0.01 27.96 -10.00
N ASN A 238 1.29 28.12 -10.30
CA ASN A 238 1.81 28.44 -11.63
C ASN A 238 2.06 27.21 -12.51
N GLY A 239 1.68 26.01 -12.06
CA GLY A 239 1.85 24.75 -12.80
C GLY A 239 3.24 24.12 -12.68
N THR A 240 4.18 24.73 -11.95
CA THR A 240 5.47 24.09 -11.63
C THR A 240 5.32 23.08 -10.50
N VAL A 241 6.28 22.18 -10.36
CA VAL A 241 6.31 21.17 -9.29
C VAL A 241 7.58 21.33 -8.46
N THR A 242 7.46 21.21 -7.14
CA THR A 242 8.61 21.18 -6.23
C THR A 242 8.67 19.80 -5.57
N LEU A 243 9.79 19.09 -5.73
CA LEU A 243 10.06 17.89 -4.96
C LEU A 243 10.38 18.31 -3.52
N LEU A 244 9.69 17.74 -2.54
CA LEU A 244 9.93 18.02 -1.13
C LEU A 244 11.08 17.16 -0.60
N ILE A 245 11.65 17.54 0.54
CA ILE A 245 12.75 16.79 1.17
C ILE A 245 12.41 15.32 1.43
N ASP A 246 11.13 15.02 1.68
CA ASP A 246 10.63 13.66 1.87
C ASP A 246 10.77 12.81 0.59
N TYR A 247 10.66 13.39 -0.61
CA TYR A 247 10.92 12.69 -1.88
C TYR A 247 12.37 12.19 -1.93
N ASP A 248 13.34 13.04 -1.60
CA ASP A 248 14.76 12.70 -1.65
C ASP A 248 15.15 11.70 -0.54
N ASN A 249 14.55 11.84 0.65
CA ASN A 249 14.73 10.86 1.73
C ASN A 249 14.19 9.49 1.32
N LEU A 250 12.99 9.43 0.72
CA LEU A 250 12.41 8.18 0.24
C LEU A 250 13.24 7.58 -0.90
N MET A 251 13.67 8.39 -1.86
CA MET A 251 14.54 7.95 -2.96
C MET A 251 15.85 7.36 -2.42
N THR A 252 16.42 7.96 -1.37
CA THR A 252 17.62 7.45 -0.69
C THR A 252 17.39 6.05 -0.10
N GLN A 253 16.21 5.79 0.48
CA GLN A 253 15.90 4.48 1.04
C GLN A 253 15.61 3.45 -0.05
N TYR A 254 14.84 3.82 -1.08
CA TYR A 254 14.57 2.94 -2.22
C TYR A 254 15.84 2.52 -2.96
N ASN A 255 16.83 3.41 -3.10
CA ASN A 255 18.10 3.09 -3.75
C ASN A 255 18.98 2.10 -2.96
N LYS A 256 18.64 1.77 -1.70
CA LYS A 256 19.32 0.73 -0.91
C LYS A 256 18.70 -0.66 -1.09
N LEU A 257 17.53 -0.76 -1.72
CA LEU A 257 16.79 -2.01 -1.81
C LEU A 257 17.50 -3.00 -2.75
N ASP A 258 17.72 -4.22 -2.25
CA ASP A 258 18.12 -5.36 -3.08
C ASP A 258 16.87 -5.99 -3.72
N MET A 259 16.51 -5.47 -4.90
CA MET A 259 15.34 -5.94 -5.64
C MET A 259 15.46 -7.41 -6.09
N SER A 260 16.67 -7.93 -6.29
CA SER A 260 16.87 -9.33 -6.67
C SER A 260 16.54 -10.27 -5.51
N ARG A 261 16.94 -9.93 -4.28
CA ARG A 261 16.56 -10.67 -3.07
C ARG A 261 15.05 -10.57 -2.82
N ILE A 262 14.47 -9.37 -2.93
CA ILE A 262 13.03 -9.16 -2.71
C ILE A 262 12.20 -9.98 -3.71
N ALA A 263 12.58 -9.99 -4.99
CA ALA A 263 11.90 -10.82 -6.00
C ALA A 263 12.01 -12.33 -5.72
N ALA A 264 13.08 -12.77 -5.05
CA ALA A 264 13.30 -14.16 -4.71
C ALA A 264 12.55 -14.65 -3.46
N SER A 265 11.97 -13.77 -2.63
CA SER A 265 11.32 -14.15 -1.36
C SER A 265 9.95 -14.84 -1.51
N ASN A 266 9.58 -15.27 -2.71
CA ASN A 266 8.21 -15.63 -3.12
C ASN A 266 7.79 -17.09 -2.81
N ALA A 267 8.46 -17.81 -1.92
CA ALA A 267 8.31 -19.28 -1.83
C ALA A 267 7.48 -19.82 -0.64
N THR A 268 7.27 -19.04 0.42
CA THR A 268 6.65 -19.55 1.66
C THR A 268 5.15 -19.21 1.80
N GLN A 269 4.71 -18.02 1.38
CA GLN A 269 3.33 -17.54 1.58
C GLN A 269 2.25 -18.26 0.76
N THR A 270 2.61 -18.91 -0.37
CA THR A 270 1.61 -19.58 -1.24
C THR A 270 1.15 -20.95 -0.74
N SER A 271 1.76 -21.44 0.36
CA SER A 271 1.49 -22.78 0.90
C SER A 271 0.39 -22.80 1.97
N VAL A 272 0.10 -21.66 2.61
CA VAL A 272 -0.93 -21.56 3.64
C VAL A 272 -2.30 -21.60 3.00
N LYS A 273 -3.17 -22.49 3.50
CA LYS A 273 -4.56 -22.59 3.04
C LYS A 273 -5.49 -21.83 3.98
N PRO A 274 -6.51 -21.15 3.43
CA PRO A 274 -7.53 -20.54 4.26
C PRO A 274 -8.28 -21.63 5.04
N VAL A 275 -8.76 -21.25 6.23
CA VAL A 275 -9.59 -22.10 7.08
C VAL A 275 -11.07 -21.80 6.84
N THR A 276 -11.96 -22.74 7.13
CA THR A 276 -13.41 -22.49 7.12
C THR A 276 -13.78 -21.44 8.17
N CYS A 277 -14.65 -20.51 7.80
CA CYS A 277 -15.17 -19.50 8.72
C CYS A 277 -15.88 -20.14 9.92
N SER A 278 -15.57 -19.65 11.11
CA SER A 278 -16.12 -20.14 12.37
C SER A 278 -16.05 -19.01 13.40
N ALA A 279 -17.07 -18.94 14.27
CA ALA A 279 -17.07 -18.01 15.40
C ALA A 279 -15.81 -18.15 16.29
N SER A 280 -15.18 -19.33 16.33
CA SER A 280 -13.95 -19.58 17.09
C SER A 280 -12.71 -18.85 16.55
N LEU A 281 -12.77 -18.32 15.32
CA LEU A 281 -11.69 -17.52 14.75
C LEU A 281 -11.63 -16.11 15.32
N ILE A 282 -12.73 -15.64 15.92
CA ILE A 282 -12.90 -14.29 16.43
C ILE A 282 -12.69 -14.31 17.94
N GLN A 283 -11.78 -13.48 18.44
CA GLN A 283 -11.40 -13.45 19.85
C GLN A 283 -12.01 -12.25 20.59
N ASN A 284 -12.13 -11.10 19.92
CA ASN A 284 -12.67 -9.90 20.53
C ASN A 284 -14.20 -9.94 20.56
N SER A 285 -14.78 -9.75 21.75
CA SER A 285 -16.23 -9.77 21.95
C SER A 285 -17.00 -8.64 21.25
N THR A 286 -16.32 -7.58 20.80
CA THR A 286 -16.95 -6.46 20.06
C THR A 286 -16.92 -6.68 18.55
N PHE A 287 -16.24 -7.72 18.06
CA PHE A 287 -16.19 -8.05 16.64
C PHE A 287 -17.25 -9.11 16.30
N SER A 288 -17.87 -9.01 15.13
CA SER A 288 -18.92 -9.93 14.72
C SER A 288 -18.39 -11.36 14.55
N THR A 289 -19.06 -12.31 15.18
CA THR A 289 -18.86 -13.75 14.97
C THR A 289 -19.82 -14.33 13.91
N ASN A 290 -20.65 -13.49 13.29
CA ASN A 290 -21.64 -13.88 12.29
C ASN A 290 -21.07 -13.69 10.88
N PHE A 291 -20.98 -14.78 10.12
CA PHE A 291 -20.47 -14.80 8.75
C PHE A 291 -21.59 -14.76 7.68
N THR A 292 -22.86 -14.81 8.07
CA THR A 292 -23.97 -14.72 7.12
C THR A 292 -24.00 -13.34 6.46
N LEU A 293 -23.82 -13.33 5.14
CA LEU A 293 -23.80 -12.10 4.35
C LEU A 293 -25.22 -11.57 4.10
N PRO A 294 -25.41 -10.24 3.97
CA PRO A 294 -26.66 -9.68 3.48
C PRO A 294 -26.99 -10.21 2.07
N ALA A 295 -28.29 -10.30 1.79
CA ALA A 295 -28.78 -10.56 0.44
C ALA A 295 -28.37 -9.41 -0.49
N LYS A 296 -28.10 -9.74 -1.76
CA LYS A 296 -27.85 -8.73 -2.79
C LYS A 296 -29.02 -7.73 -2.84
N PRO A 297 -28.76 -6.42 -2.94
CA PRO A 297 -29.82 -5.44 -3.13
C PRO A 297 -30.60 -5.74 -4.43
N PRO A 298 -31.89 -5.37 -4.51
CA PRO A 298 -32.64 -5.45 -5.76
C PRO A 298 -31.88 -4.80 -6.92
N GLY A 299 -31.92 -5.41 -8.12
CA GLY A 299 -31.24 -4.90 -9.32
C GLY A 299 -29.74 -5.23 -9.44
N VAL A 300 -29.04 -5.51 -8.34
CA VAL A 300 -27.59 -5.79 -8.38
C VAL A 300 -27.26 -7.09 -9.13
N GLN A 301 -28.09 -8.14 -8.97
CA GLN A 301 -27.91 -9.37 -9.73
C GLN A 301 -28.08 -9.13 -11.24
N ASP A 302 -29.03 -8.28 -11.66
CA ASP A 302 -29.21 -7.92 -13.07
C ASP A 302 -28.00 -7.16 -13.61
N MET A 303 -27.37 -6.29 -12.81
CA MET A 303 -26.11 -5.63 -13.18
C MET A 303 -24.96 -6.63 -13.31
N ILE A 304 -24.84 -7.59 -12.40
CA ILE A 304 -23.85 -8.67 -12.48
C ILE A 304 -24.05 -9.49 -13.74
N ASP A 305 -25.29 -9.85 -14.09
CA ASP A 305 -25.54 -10.72 -15.23
C ASP A 305 -25.39 -10.02 -16.59
N ASN A 306 -25.76 -8.74 -16.66
CA ASN A 306 -25.83 -8.01 -17.94
C ASN A 306 -24.70 -6.98 -18.14
N GLY A 307 -23.95 -6.65 -17.09
CA GLY A 307 -22.95 -5.59 -17.10
C GLY A 307 -23.57 -4.18 -17.10
N LEU A 308 -22.72 -3.16 -17.06
CA LEU A 308 -23.14 -1.76 -17.20
C LEU A 308 -22.98 -1.27 -18.64
N THR A 309 -24.07 -0.89 -19.30
CA THR A 309 -24.06 -0.47 -20.72
C THR A 309 -23.74 1.01 -20.92
N ASN A 310 -23.79 1.82 -19.87
CA ASN A 310 -23.55 3.26 -19.90
C ASN A 310 -22.10 3.65 -19.60
N ILE A 311 -21.23 2.67 -19.33
CA ILE A 311 -19.81 2.88 -19.05
C ILE A 311 -19.01 2.28 -20.21
N THR A 312 -18.06 3.04 -20.72
CA THR A 312 -17.14 2.57 -21.77
C THR A 312 -15.91 2.00 -21.11
N ALA A 313 -15.58 0.75 -21.42
CA ALA A 313 -14.34 0.14 -20.97
C ALA A 313 -13.13 0.91 -21.53
N GLY A 314 -12.16 1.17 -20.65
CA GLY A 314 -10.95 1.90 -21.01
C GLY A 314 -10.03 1.11 -21.94
N SER A 315 -9.17 1.82 -22.66
CA SER A 315 -8.20 1.19 -23.56
C SER A 315 -6.88 1.93 -23.56
N LEU A 316 -5.78 1.19 -23.67
CA LEU A 316 -4.47 1.84 -23.74
C LEU A 316 -4.31 2.62 -25.05
N VAL A 317 -3.91 3.88 -24.95
CA VAL A 317 -3.41 4.70 -26.05
C VAL A 317 -1.88 4.66 -26.12
N SER A 318 -1.33 5.00 -27.30
CA SER A 318 0.12 5.00 -27.53
C SER A 318 0.80 6.12 -26.75
N VAL A 319 1.82 5.77 -25.97
CA VAL A 319 2.70 6.70 -25.24
C VAL A 319 4.13 6.55 -25.77
N LYS A 320 4.86 7.66 -25.85
CA LYS A 320 6.25 7.71 -26.30
C LYS A 320 7.14 8.27 -25.21
N SER A 321 8.40 7.85 -25.19
CA SER A 321 9.41 8.46 -24.32
C SER A 321 9.54 9.93 -24.68
N GLN A 322 9.50 10.80 -23.67
CA GLN A 322 9.52 12.25 -23.87
C GLN A 322 10.12 12.97 -22.68
N THR A 323 10.73 14.13 -22.94
CA THR A 323 11.07 15.09 -21.89
C THR A 323 9.79 15.65 -21.29
N ILE A 324 9.76 15.76 -19.98
CA ILE A 324 8.63 16.33 -19.26
C ILE A 324 8.68 17.85 -19.41
N PRO A 325 7.62 18.50 -19.95
CA PRO A 325 7.63 19.94 -20.21
C PRO A 325 7.43 20.78 -18.94
N THR A 326 6.96 20.17 -17.86
CA THR A 326 6.76 20.83 -16.57
C THR A 326 8.10 21.19 -15.93
N THR A 327 8.27 22.46 -15.56
CA THR A 327 9.40 22.89 -14.73
C THR A 327 9.30 22.28 -13.34
N ILE A 328 10.35 21.58 -12.93
CA ILE A 328 10.44 20.86 -11.67
C ILE A 328 11.63 21.41 -10.87
N TYR A 329 11.41 21.74 -9.60
CA TYR A 329 12.45 22.15 -8.67
C TYR A 329 12.73 21.07 -7.64
N ASP A 330 13.96 20.98 -7.16
CA ASP A 330 14.28 20.23 -5.94
C ASP A 330 13.87 21.01 -4.68
N TYR A 331 14.06 20.39 -3.51
CA TYR A 331 13.68 20.99 -2.23
C TYR A 331 14.57 22.20 -1.83
N ASN A 332 15.69 22.43 -2.51
CA ASN A 332 16.56 23.60 -2.35
C ASN A 332 16.19 24.75 -3.30
N GLY A 333 15.19 24.55 -4.16
CA GLY A 333 14.75 25.53 -5.16
C GLY A 333 15.57 25.51 -6.45
N GLN A 334 16.40 24.50 -6.66
CA GLN A 334 17.15 24.32 -7.90
C GLN A 334 16.32 23.59 -8.95
N GLU A 335 16.29 24.11 -10.18
CA GLU A 335 15.61 23.45 -11.30
C GLU A 335 16.29 22.12 -11.65
N ILE A 336 15.47 21.07 -11.81
CA ILE A 336 15.87 19.76 -12.28
C ILE A 336 15.55 19.70 -13.78
N THR A 337 16.59 19.76 -14.61
CA THR A 337 16.46 19.70 -16.06
C THR A 337 16.49 18.25 -16.55
N ASP A 338 16.04 18.00 -17.79
CA ASP A 338 16.16 16.69 -18.47
C ASP A 338 15.40 15.53 -17.79
N ILE A 339 14.35 15.84 -17.04
CA ILE A 339 13.41 14.83 -16.56
C ILE A 339 12.67 14.26 -17.76
N LYS A 340 12.64 12.92 -17.86
CA LYS A 340 12.06 12.18 -18.98
C LYS A 340 11.19 11.05 -18.47
N LEU A 341 10.12 10.79 -19.21
CA LEU A 341 9.41 9.51 -19.19
C LEU A 341 10.15 8.57 -20.14
N ASN A 342 10.57 7.41 -19.62
CA ASN A 342 11.08 6.31 -20.43
C ASN A 342 9.98 5.26 -20.57
N VAL A 343 9.59 4.93 -21.79
CA VAL A 343 8.63 3.83 -22.02
C VAL A 343 9.34 2.50 -21.79
N LEU A 344 8.82 1.70 -20.86
CA LEU A 344 9.29 0.34 -20.55
C LEU A 344 8.56 -0.69 -21.42
N SER A 345 9.06 -1.93 -21.46
CA SER A 345 8.32 -3.01 -22.13
C SER A 345 7.01 -3.30 -21.40
N SER A 346 6.06 -3.93 -22.10
CA SER A 346 4.68 -4.11 -21.59
C SER A 346 4.57 -4.93 -20.30
N ASP A 347 5.61 -5.67 -19.94
CA ASP A 347 5.72 -6.56 -18.79
C ASP A 347 6.81 -6.13 -17.79
N GLU A 348 7.51 -5.03 -18.07
CA GLU A 348 8.57 -4.51 -17.23
C GLU A 348 7.99 -3.59 -16.14
N SER A 349 8.24 -3.96 -14.88
CA SER A 349 7.93 -3.11 -13.74
C SER A 349 9.02 -2.07 -13.53
N ASN A 350 8.63 -0.84 -13.20
CA ASN A 350 9.59 0.15 -12.74
C ASN A 350 10.28 -0.35 -11.45
N THR A 351 11.54 0.03 -11.25
CA THR A 351 12.30 -0.37 -10.07
C THR A 351 13.16 0.78 -9.55
N PRO A 352 13.44 0.85 -8.23
CA PRO A 352 14.42 1.79 -7.69
C PRO A 352 15.74 1.78 -8.46
N GLY A 353 16.21 2.97 -8.86
CA GLY A 353 17.49 3.15 -9.54
C GLY A 353 17.55 2.79 -11.02
N SER A 354 16.52 2.17 -11.62
CA SER A 354 16.55 1.78 -13.05
C SER A 354 16.29 2.94 -14.01
N ASN A 355 15.54 3.95 -13.59
CA ASN A 355 15.15 5.09 -14.42
C ASN A 355 15.55 6.46 -13.82
N PRO A 356 16.84 6.72 -13.53
CA PRO A 356 17.28 8.01 -12.98
C PRO A 356 17.29 9.08 -14.08
N SER A 357 16.15 9.71 -14.34
CA SER A 357 16.08 10.90 -15.19
C SER A 357 16.25 12.17 -14.39
N GLY A 358 16.66 13.25 -15.04
CA GLY A 358 16.84 14.56 -14.40
C GLY A 358 18.25 14.80 -13.83
N SER A 359 18.73 16.04 -13.95
CA SER A 359 19.98 16.49 -13.32
C SER A 359 19.84 17.91 -12.77
N THR A 360 20.51 18.20 -11.66
CA THR A 360 20.66 19.57 -11.16
C THR A 360 22.01 20.13 -11.62
N SER A 361 22.02 21.37 -12.08
CA SER A 361 23.24 22.06 -12.50
C SER A 361 24.08 22.46 -11.28
N SER A 362 24.92 21.57 -10.78
CA SER A 362 25.85 21.93 -9.69
C SER A 362 26.67 23.15 -10.12
N SER A 363 26.49 24.29 -9.45
CA SER A 363 27.44 25.39 -9.52
C SER A 363 28.75 24.86 -8.94
N GLY A 364 29.74 24.73 -9.83
CA GLY A 364 30.92 23.92 -9.58
C GLY A 364 31.70 24.31 -8.33
N ASN A 365 32.00 23.30 -7.51
CA ASN A 365 33.25 23.28 -6.77
C ASN A 365 33.92 21.92 -7.04
N SER A 366 34.65 21.87 -8.15
CA SER A 366 35.47 20.74 -8.55
C SER A 366 36.57 20.49 -7.51
N THR A 367 36.39 19.46 -6.69
CA THR A 367 37.53 18.77 -6.06
C THR A 367 37.67 17.42 -6.73
N SER A 368 38.64 17.36 -7.64
CA SER A 368 39.09 16.14 -8.29
C SER A 368 39.73 15.20 -7.26
N SER A 369 39.11 14.05 -7.00
CA SER A 369 39.80 12.90 -6.41
C SER A 369 39.82 11.76 -7.41
N SER A 370 40.95 11.63 -8.11
CA SER A 370 41.30 10.51 -8.95
C SER A 370 41.41 9.22 -8.13
N SER A 371 40.58 8.23 -8.44
CA SER A 371 40.72 6.86 -7.95
C SER A 371 41.74 6.10 -8.81
N SER A 372 42.94 5.87 -8.29
CA SER A 372 43.87 4.88 -8.83
C SER A 372 43.84 3.61 -7.98
N THR A 373 43.35 2.54 -8.58
CA THR A 373 43.38 1.16 -8.10
C THR A 373 44.82 0.67 -7.94
N SER A 374 45.17 0.09 -6.79
CA SER A 374 46.30 -0.84 -6.70
C SER A 374 46.00 -1.97 -5.72
N THR A 375 46.00 -3.17 -6.29
CA THR A 375 45.96 -4.46 -5.62
C THR A 375 47.37 -4.80 -5.12
N SER A 376 47.52 -5.20 -3.86
CA SER A 376 48.60 -6.12 -3.48
C SER A 376 48.30 -6.87 -2.18
N THR A 377 48.32 -8.19 -2.31
CA THR A 377 48.39 -9.19 -1.25
C THR A 377 49.81 -9.27 -0.70
N SER A 378 50.00 -9.32 0.62
CA SER A 378 50.90 -10.31 1.25
C SER A 378 50.82 -10.29 2.78
N THR A 379 50.83 -11.52 3.28
CA THR A 379 50.93 -12.02 4.64
C THR A 379 52.08 -11.47 5.49
N THR A 380 51.85 -11.35 6.81
CA THR A 380 52.82 -11.80 7.83
C THR A 380 52.15 -12.07 9.19
N LYS A 381 52.51 -13.21 9.78
CA LYS A 381 52.17 -13.67 11.14
C LYS A 381 52.97 -12.89 12.20
N GLY A 382 52.37 -12.69 13.37
CA GLY A 382 53.05 -12.29 14.61
C GLY A 382 52.15 -12.51 15.82
N THR A 383 52.67 -13.18 16.84
CA THR A 383 51.96 -14.00 17.84
C THR A 383 51.76 -13.31 19.21
N SER A 384 50.68 -13.68 19.90
CA SER A 384 50.45 -13.83 21.37
C SER A 384 50.65 -12.66 22.37
N SER A 385 49.57 -12.31 23.08
CA SER A 385 49.28 -12.58 24.52
C SER A 385 48.00 -11.80 24.87
N GLY A 386 47.02 -12.20 25.67
CA GLY A 386 46.90 -13.22 26.70
C GLY A 386 46.40 -12.53 27.99
N SER A 387 45.09 -12.53 28.27
CA SER A 387 44.49 -12.56 29.62
C SER A 387 42.96 -12.39 29.59
N ASP A 388 42.25 -13.45 29.96
CA ASP A 388 40.85 -13.46 30.42
C ASP A 388 40.72 -12.89 31.85
N HIS A 389 39.61 -12.19 32.13
CA HIS A 389 38.57 -12.62 33.09
C HIS A 389 37.66 -11.47 33.61
N ASN A 390 36.36 -11.65 33.33
CA ASN A 390 35.18 -11.55 34.23
C ASN A 390 35.00 -10.41 35.24
N ALA A 391 33.86 -9.72 35.12
CA ALA A 391 32.75 -9.64 36.10
C ALA A 391 31.57 -8.92 35.40
N GLY A 392 30.31 -9.35 35.41
CA GLY A 392 29.57 -10.07 36.44
C GLY A 392 28.74 -9.08 37.26
N GLY A 393 27.59 -8.63 36.73
CA GLY A 393 26.69 -7.70 37.43
C GLY A 393 25.26 -7.78 36.92
N LYS A 394 24.52 -8.80 37.35
CA LYS A 394 23.06 -8.87 37.25
C LYS A 394 22.46 -7.82 38.18
N LEU A 395 21.61 -6.93 37.66
CA LEU A 395 20.70 -6.14 38.50
C LEU A 395 19.26 -6.46 38.11
N HIS A 396 18.58 -7.14 39.03
CA HIS A 396 17.16 -7.42 38.99
C HIS A 396 16.47 -6.27 39.72
N VAL A 397 15.54 -5.57 39.07
CA VAL A 397 14.69 -4.55 39.71
C VAL A 397 13.24 -4.95 39.47
N PRO A 398 12.40 -5.06 40.51
CA PRO A 398 11.04 -5.54 40.38
C PRO A 398 10.15 -4.48 39.72
N PHE A 399 9.34 -4.94 38.78
CA PHE A 399 8.31 -4.17 38.10
C PHE A 399 7.15 -3.94 39.07
N MET A 400 7.01 -2.71 39.57
CA MET A 400 5.85 -2.29 40.35
C MET A 400 5.10 -1.25 39.49
N GLY A 401 3.82 -1.56 39.23
CA GLY A 401 3.00 -0.88 38.26
C GLY A 401 2.86 0.62 38.52
N LEU A 402 2.88 1.37 37.42
CA LEU A 402 2.42 2.75 37.39
C LEU A 402 1.42 2.86 36.25
N VAL A 403 0.15 2.87 36.66
CA VAL A 403 -0.98 3.36 35.89
C VAL A 403 -0.73 4.85 35.65
N THR A 404 -0.47 5.23 34.41
CA THR A 404 -0.53 6.63 33.98
C THR A 404 -1.28 6.71 32.67
N GLY A 405 -2.26 7.63 32.65
CA GLY A 405 -3.36 7.69 31.70
C GLY A 405 -2.95 7.74 30.24
N ALA A 406 -3.74 7.03 29.43
CA ALA A 406 -3.80 7.19 28.00
C ALA A 406 -4.16 8.65 27.68
N ALA A 407 -3.20 9.41 27.17
CA ALA A 407 -3.49 10.59 26.37
C ALA A 407 -3.96 10.08 25.00
N THR A 408 -5.27 10.08 24.81
CA THR A 408 -5.93 9.93 23.52
C THR A 408 -5.45 11.04 22.58
N MET A 409 -4.46 10.75 21.73
CA MET A 409 -4.32 11.49 20.48
C MET A 409 -5.46 11.03 19.57
N LEU A 410 -6.55 11.81 19.54
CA LEU A 410 -7.48 11.77 18.41
C LEU A 410 -6.71 12.21 17.16
N ALA A 411 -6.28 11.25 16.34
CA ALA A 411 -6.02 11.51 14.94
C ALA A 411 -7.38 11.68 14.26
N PHE A 412 -7.84 12.93 14.15
CA PHE A 412 -8.95 13.28 13.28
C PHE A 412 -8.47 13.08 11.83
N PHE A 413 -8.74 11.90 11.26
CA PHE A 413 -8.76 11.75 9.81
C PHE A 413 -9.98 12.51 9.30
N MET A 414 -9.77 13.76 8.88
CA MET A 414 -10.78 14.47 8.11
C MET A 414 -10.95 13.75 6.78
N MET A 415 -12.19 13.34 6.53
CA MET A 415 -12.68 12.87 5.25
C MET A 415 -12.18 13.76 4.12
N LEU A 416 -11.42 13.16 3.20
CA LEU A 416 -11.37 13.50 1.77
C LEU A 416 -11.34 12.20 0.98
#